data_AF-K1UH24-F1
#
_entry.id   AF-K1UH24-F1
#
_cell.length_a   1.000
_cell.length_b   1.000
_cell.length_c   1.000
_cell.angle_alpha   90.00
_cell.angle_beta   90.00
_cell.angle_gamma   90.00
#
_symmetry.space_group_name_H-M   'P 1'
#
loop_
_entity.id
_entity.type
_entity.pdbx_description
1 polymer ?
#
loop_
_entity_poly.entity_id
_entity_poly.type
_entity_poly.pdbx_seq_one_letter_code
_entity_poly.pdbx_strand_id
1 'polypeptide(L)'
;MTKKKTLVKNINSIQNLGAIDILCTDKTGTLTEDKIVLQKYIDVMGKEDKSILEYAYLNSYFGTGIKNLVDKAIITYGNDKNVKEIVKEYKKIDEIP
;
A
#
# COMPACT_ATOMS: atom_id res chain seq x y z
N MET A 1 18.82 -5.45 23.29
CA MET A 1 18.47 -5.01 21.92
C MET A 1 17.68 -6.06 21.13
N THR A 2 17.94 -7.36 21.29
CA THR A 2 17.20 -8.45 20.61
C THR A 2 15.68 -8.43 20.82
N LYS A 3 15.19 -8.09 22.01
CA LYS A 3 13.74 -7.92 22.28
C LYS A 3 13.07 -6.83 21.42
N LYS A 4 13.84 -5.86 20.90
CA LYS A 4 13.37 -4.81 19.99
C LYS A 4 13.60 -5.16 18.51
N LYS A 5 13.79 -6.45 18.18
CA LYS A 5 14.11 -6.94 16.83
C LYS A 5 15.41 -6.36 16.25
N THR A 6 16.35 -5.96 17.10
CA THR A 6 17.67 -5.46 16.67
C THR A 6 18.75 -6.45 17.06
N LEU A 7 19.52 -6.92 16.08
CA LEU A 7 20.66 -7.80 16.29
C LEU A 7 21.96 -6.99 16.21
N VAL A 8 22.78 -7.06 17.26
CA VAL A 8 24.11 -6.45 17.30
C VAL A 8 25.15 -7.56 17.40
N LYS A 9 26.04 -7.66 16.42
CA LYS A 9 27.07 -8.72 16.37
C LYS A 9 28.30 -8.42 17.24
N ASN A 10 28.63 -7.14 17.45
CA ASN A 10 29.78 -6.71 18.26
C ASN A 10 29.31 -5.72 19.32
N ILE A 11 29.55 -6.03 20.61
CA ILE A 11 29.10 -5.21 21.74
C ILE A 11 29.70 -3.79 21.71
N ASN A 12 30.92 -3.64 21.21
CA ASN A 12 31.60 -2.34 21.12
C ASN A 12 30.90 -1.40 20.13
N SER A 13 30.16 -1.94 19.15
CA SER A 13 29.38 -1.13 18.21
C SER A 13 28.23 -0.39 18.89
N ILE A 14 27.80 -0.78 20.10
CA ILE A 14 26.77 -0.07 20.85
C ILE A 14 27.25 1.31 21.29
N GLN A 15 28.50 1.43 21.74
CA GLN A 15 29.07 2.72 22.13
C GLN A 15 29.22 3.64 20.92
N ASN A 16 29.72 3.11 19.80
CA ASN A 16 29.80 3.87 18.55
C ASN A 16 28.43 4.35 18.09
N LEU A 17 27.40 3.49 18.13
CA LEU A 17 26.02 3.84 17.78
C LEU A 17 25.46 4.96 18.67
N GLY A 18 25.81 4.96 19.97
CA GLY A 18 25.40 6.00 20.91
C GLY A 18 26.08 7.35 20.70
N ALA A 19 27.18 7.40 19.94
CA ALA A 19 27.95 8.62 19.66
C ALA A 19 27.75 9.14 18.23
N ILE A 20 26.76 8.63 17.48
CA ILE A 20 26.51 9.06 16.10
C ILE A 20 25.78 10.40 16.06
N ASP A 21 26.28 11.33 15.25
CA ASP A 21 25.60 12.59 14.92
C ASP A 21 24.75 12.50 13.63
N ILE A 22 25.13 11.63 12.68
CA ILE A 22 24.47 11.50 11.37
C ILE A 22 24.17 10.02 11.08
N LEU A 23 22.88 9.70 10.91
CA LEU A 23 22.41 8.37 10.51
C LEU A 23 21.92 8.39 9.07
N CYS A 24 22.67 7.74 8.18
CA CYS A 24 22.23 7.47 6.82
C CYS A 24 21.52 6.11 6.78
N THR A 25 20.27 6.11 6.34
CA THR A 25 19.47 4.90 6.14
C THR A 25 18.93 4.87 4.73
N ASP A 26 18.79 3.68 4.17
CA ASP A 26 18.04 3.52 2.93
C ASP A 26 16.54 3.79 3.14
N LYS A 27 15.82 4.15 2.08
CA LYS A 27 14.38 4.46 2.16
C LYS A 27 13.53 3.19 2.01
N THR A 28 13.78 2.40 0.98
CA THR A 28 12.94 1.25 0.62
C THR A 28 13.21 0.10 1.58
N GLY A 29 12.16 -0.46 2.19
CA GLY A 29 12.29 -1.56 3.16
C GLY A 29 12.89 -1.18 4.52
N THR A 30 13.28 0.09 4.73
CA THR A 30 13.74 0.59 6.04
C THR A 30 12.84 1.71 6.56
N LEU A 31 12.70 2.82 5.80
CA LEU A 31 11.78 3.91 6.16
C LEU A 31 10.35 3.66 5.66
N THR A 32 10.24 2.93 4.56
CA THR A 32 8.97 2.60 3.92
C THR A 32 8.74 1.11 3.98
N GLU A 33 7.47 0.69 4.09
CA GLU A 33 7.10 -0.73 4.15
C GLU A 33 7.22 -1.46 2.82
N ASP A 34 7.72 -0.80 1.77
CA ASP A 34 7.75 -1.31 0.40
C ASP A 34 6.37 -1.78 -0.09
N LYS A 35 5.32 -1.09 0.38
CA LYS A 35 3.93 -1.34 0.02
C LYS A 35 3.32 -0.08 -0.56
N ILE A 36 2.61 -0.22 -1.67
CA ILE A 36 1.76 0.84 -2.21
C ILE A 36 0.44 0.84 -1.45
N VAL A 37 0.01 2.02 -1.03
CA VAL A 37 -1.28 2.24 -0.34
C VAL A 37 -2.06 3.34 -1.05
N LEU A 38 -3.36 3.15 -1.20
CA LEU A 38 -4.24 4.19 -1.74
C LEU A 38 -4.46 5.27 -0.68
N GLN A 39 -4.06 6.50 -0.97
CA GLN A 39 -4.21 7.62 -0.03
C GLN A 39 -5.49 8.44 -0.31
N LYS A 40 -5.80 8.70 -1.58
CA LYS A 40 -6.93 9.54 -2.03
C LYS A 40 -7.49 9.05 -3.36
N TYR A 41 -8.75 9.38 -3.61
CA TYR A 41 -9.48 9.13 -4.85
C TYR A 41 -10.18 10.43 -5.25
N ILE A 42 -9.59 11.18 -6.19
CA ILE A 42 -10.01 12.55 -6.51
C ILE A 42 -10.51 12.66 -7.95
N ASP A 43 -11.51 13.50 -8.15
CA ASP A 43 -12.05 13.86 -9.45
C ASP A 43 -11.14 14.86 -10.20
N VAL A 44 -11.53 15.21 -11.42
CA VAL A 44 -10.81 16.16 -12.27
C VAL A 44 -10.75 17.59 -11.70
N MET A 45 -11.59 17.89 -10.71
CA MET A 45 -11.64 19.16 -10.00
C MET A 45 -10.83 19.12 -8.69
N GLY A 46 -10.20 17.98 -8.36
CA GLY A 46 -9.40 17.77 -7.15
C GLY A 46 -10.22 17.47 -5.89
N LYS A 47 -11.51 17.14 -6.02
CA LYS A 47 -12.39 16.77 -4.90
C LYS A 47 -12.44 15.27 -4.72
N GLU A 48 -12.53 14.80 -3.48
CA GLU A 48 -12.72 13.37 -3.22
C GLU A 48 -14.10 12.93 -3.69
N ASP A 49 -14.15 11.85 -4.48
CA ASP A 49 -15.39 11.31 -5.05
C ASP A 49 -15.43 9.79 -4.90
N LYS A 50 -16.34 9.31 -4.06
CA LYS A 50 -16.48 7.87 -3.74
C LYS A 50 -16.74 7.01 -4.97
N SER A 51 -17.40 7.53 -6.00
CA SER A 51 -17.66 6.79 -7.23
C SER A 51 -16.36 6.35 -7.93
N ILE A 52 -15.29 7.16 -7.83
CA ILE A 52 -13.97 6.85 -8.38
C ILE A 52 -13.35 5.65 -7.66
N LEU A 53 -13.48 5.60 -6.33
CA LEU A 53 -13.02 4.45 -5.55
C LEU A 53 -13.79 3.18 -5.93
N GLU A 54 -15.12 3.29 -6.12
CA GLU A 54 -15.98 2.19 -6.52
C GLU A 54 -15.60 1.65 -7.92
N TYR A 55 -15.42 2.53 -8.91
CA TYR A 55 -14.98 2.14 -10.26
C TYR A 55 -13.59 1.53 -10.28
N ALA A 56 -12.64 2.15 -9.57
CA ALA A 56 -11.28 1.63 -9.46
C ALA A 56 -11.28 0.24 -8.80
N TYR A 57 -12.09 0.05 -7.74
CA TYR A 57 -12.23 -1.23 -7.08
C TYR A 57 -12.83 -2.29 -8.01
N LEU A 58 -13.90 -1.98 -8.74
CA LEU A 58 -14.50 -2.90 -9.72
C LEU A 58 -13.50 -3.29 -10.80
N ASN A 59 -12.74 -2.34 -11.33
CA ASN A 59 -11.71 -2.59 -12.34
C ASN A 59 -10.61 -3.51 -11.80
N SER A 60 -10.01 -3.18 -10.66
CA SER A 60 -8.96 -4.01 -10.04
C SER A 60 -9.47 -5.38 -9.56
N TYR A 61 -10.75 -5.48 -9.18
CA TYR A 61 -11.38 -6.72 -8.76
C TYR A 61 -11.60 -7.68 -9.94
N PHE A 62 -12.22 -7.19 -11.01
CA PHE A 62 -12.63 -7.99 -12.17
C PHE A 62 -11.58 -8.13 -13.27
N GLY A 63 -10.55 -7.28 -13.33
CA GLY A 63 -9.49 -7.37 -14.32
C GLY A 63 -8.80 -8.74 -14.29
N THR A 64 -8.67 -9.37 -15.46
CA THR A 64 -8.07 -10.72 -15.58
C THR A 64 -6.57 -10.70 -15.85
N GLY A 65 -6.01 -9.53 -16.11
CA GLY A 65 -4.57 -9.33 -16.26
C GLY A 65 -3.76 -9.58 -14.99
N ILE A 66 -2.44 -9.44 -15.10
CA ILE A 66 -1.53 -9.54 -13.95
C ILE A 66 -1.84 -8.39 -12.98
N LYS A 67 -2.33 -8.75 -11.78
CA LYS A 67 -2.60 -7.76 -10.72
C LYS A 67 -1.32 -7.05 -10.32
N ASN A 68 -1.27 -5.75 -10.59
CA ASN A 68 -0.13 -4.92 -10.23
C ASN A 68 -0.22 -4.48 -8.74
N LEU A 69 0.81 -3.77 -8.27
CA LEU A 69 0.85 -3.28 -6.87
C LEU A 69 -0.25 -2.24 -6.59
N VAL A 70 -0.70 -1.49 -7.60
CA VAL A 70 -1.77 -0.50 -7.50
C VAL A 70 -3.12 -1.18 -7.31
N ASP A 71 -3.42 -2.23 -8.09
CA ASP A 71 -4.64 -3.02 -7.96
C ASP A 71 -4.79 -3.60 -6.55
N LYS A 72 -3.69 -4.14 -6.03
CA LYS A 72 -3.65 -4.67 -4.65
C LYS A 72 -3.91 -3.57 -3.62
N ALA A 73 -3.35 -2.37 -3.82
CA ALA A 73 -3.57 -1.24 -2.93
C ALA A 73 -5.04 -0.80 -2.93
N ILE A 74 -5.66 -0.71 -4.11
CA ILE A 74 -7.07 -0.33 -4.28
C ILE A 74 -8.00 -1.38 -3.65
N ILE A 75 -7.77 -2.67 -3.92
CA ILE A 75 -8.59 -3.76 -3.36
C ILE A 75 -8.47 -3.78 -1.83
N THR A 76 -7.26 -3.65 -1.29
CA THR A 76 -7.03 -3.66 0.16
C THR A 76 -7.77 -2.49 0.81
N TYR A 77 -7.58 -1.28 0.28
CA TYR A 77 -8.25 -0.08 0.80
C TYR A 77 -9.78 -0.17 0.69
N GLY A 78 -10.31 -0.63 -0.45
CA GLY A 78 -11.74 -0.77 -0.67
C GLY A 78 -12.37 -1.82 0.23
N ASN A 79 -11.66 -2.92 0.53
CA ASN A 79 -12.13 -3.90 1.52
C ASN A 79 -12.26 -3.26 2.91
N ASP A 80 -11.27 -2.48 3.35
CA ASP A 80 -11.31 -1.80 4.66
C ASP A 80 -12.41 -0.73 4.75
N LYS A 81 -12.84 -0.18 3.60
CA LYS A 81 -13.92 0.81 3.49
C LYS A 81 -15.30 0.21 3.14
N ASN A 82 -15.44 -1.13 3.17
CA ASN A 82 -16.67 -1.85 2.81
C ASN A 82 -17.17 -1.60 1.37
N VAL A 83 -16.29 -1.21 0.45
CA VAL A 83 -16.62 -1.01 -0.97
C VAL A 83 -16.92 -2.34 -1.66
N LYS A 84 -16.44 -3.46 -1.11
CA LYS A 84 -16.67 -4.81 -1.63
C LYS A 84 -18.15 -5.16 -1.86
N GLU A 85 -19.07 -4.54 -1.13
CA GLU A 85 -20.50 -4.78 -1.29
C GLU A 85 -20.99 -4.44 -2.70
N ILE A 86 -20.41 -3.43 -3.35
CA ILE A 86 -20.80 -3.03 -4.72
C ILE A 86 -20.59 -4.18 -5.71
N VAL A 87 -19.61 -5.05 -5.51
CA VAL A 87 -19.34 -6.18 -6.41
C VAL A 87 -20.55 -7.10 -6.54
N LYS A 88 -21.39 -7.21 -5.51
CA LYS A 88 -22.59 -8.06 -5.54
C LYS A 88 -23.64 -7.55 -6.55
N GLU A 89 -23.61 -6.25 -6.87
CA GLU A 89 -24.51 -5.60 -7.82
C GLU A 89 -24.03 -5.73 -9.26
N TYR A 90 -22.76 -6.11 -9.48
CA TYR A 90 -22.15 -6.18 -10.80
C TYR A 90 -21.78 -7.61 -11.18
N LYS A 91 -22.11 -7.97 -12.41
CA LYS A 91 -21.65 -9.23 -13.03
C LYS A 91 -20.74 -8.91 -14.20
N LYS A 92 -19.51 -9.43 -14.15
CA LYS A 92 -18.60 -9.35 -15.30
C LYS A 92 -19.20 -10.13 -16.47
N ILE A 93 -19.38 -9.44 -17.60
CA ILE A 93 -19.85 -10.04 -18.85
C ILE A 93 -18.67 -10.36 -19.75
N ASP A 94 -17.80 -9.39 -19.98
CA ASP A 94 -16.61 -9.52 -20.83
C ASP A 94 -15.52 -8.51 -20.40
N GLU A 95 -14.31 -8.66 -20.92
CA GLU A 95 -13.20 -7.71 -20.78
C GLU A 95 -12.58 -7.45 -22.16
N ILE A 96 -12.63 -6.19 -22.60
CA ILE A 96 -12.07 -5.77 -23.89
C ILE A 96 -10.66 -5.23 -23.64
N PRO A 97 -9.62 -5.77 -24.31
CA PRO A 97 -8.24 -5.33 -24.18
C PRO A 97 -7.98 -3.92 -24.76
#